data_AF-A0A1B9B917-F1
#
_entry.id   AF-A0A1B9B917-F1
#
_cell.length_a   1.000
_cell.length_b   1.000
_cell.length_c   1.000
_cell.angle_alpha   90.00
_cell.angle_beta   90.00
_cell.angle_gamma   90.00
#
_symmetry.space_group_name_H-M   'P 1'
#
loop_
_entity.id
_entity.type
_entity.pdbx_description
1 polymer ?
#
loop_
_entity_poly.entity_id
_entity_poly.type
_entity_poly.pdbx_seq_one_letter_code
_entity_poly.pdbx_strand_id
1 'polypeptide(L)' 'MIYFLFGIAWTSITVPILLAVSFVLLKPIIILDDTGISMLVISLILAILDIYIGIKLFDNIIEPWLKKRKR' A
#
# COMPACT_ATOMS: atom_id res chain seq x y z
N MET A 1 -10.48 -16.19 -4.20
CA MET A 1 -9.46 -16.71 -3.27
C MET A 1 -8.05 -16.16 -3.56
N ILE A 2 -7.48 -16.37 -4.75
CA ILE A 2 -6.12 -15.87 -5.09
C ILE A 2 -5.96 -14.36 -4.95
N TYR A 3 -6.99 -13.59 -5.35
CA TYR A 3 -7.00 -12.13 -5.19
C TYR A 3 -6.83 -11.69 -3.73
N PHE A 4 -7.51 -12.38 -2.81
CA PHE A 4 -7.47 -12.10 -1.39
C PHE A 4 -6.10 -12.43 -0.78
N LEU A 5 -5.51 -13.57 -1.18
CA LEU A 5 -4.17 -13.98 -0.76
C LEU A 5 -3.11 -13.00 -1.26
N PHE A 6 -3.23 -12.53 -2.50
CA PHE A 6 -2.36 -11.51 -3.05
C PHE A 6 -2.50 -10.19 -2.28
N GLY A 7 -3.74 -9.74 -2.03
CA GLY A 7 -3.99 -8.52 -1.27
C GLY A 7 -3.34 -8.54 0.10
N ILE A 8 -3.51 -9.63 0.86
CA ILE A 8 -2.87 -9.79 2.18
C ILE A 8 -1.35 -9.73 2.06
N ALA A 9 -0.75 -10.50 1.14
CA ALA A 9 0.70 -10.55 0.95
C ALA A 9 1.27 -9.21 0.49
N TRP A 10 0.55 -8.50 -0.38
CA TRP A 10 0.90 -7.16 -0.85
C TRP A 10 0.93 -6.19 0.33
N THR A 11 -0.22 -5.98 0.99
CA THR A 11 -0.36 -4.96 2.03
C THR A 11 0.53 -5.23 3.25
N SER A 12 0.78 -6.51 3.59
CA SER A 12 1.65 -6.84 4.74
C SER A 12 3.12 -6.50 4.49
N ILE A 13 3.56 -6.41 3.24
CA ILE A 13 4.92 -6.00 2.88
C ILE A 13 4.99 -4.51 2.58
N THR A 14 4.06 -3.99 1.78
CA THR A 14 4.13 -2.62 1.25
C THR A 14 3.75 -1.58 2.29
N VAL A 15 2.71 -1.82 3.10
CA VAL A 15 2.22 -0.83 4.09
C VAL A 15 3.30 -0.45 5.11
N PRO A 16 4.03 -1.38 5.75
CA PRO A 16 5.09 -1.02 6.70
C PRO A 16 6.20 -0.20 6.05
N ILE A 17 6.59 -0.55 4.82
CA ILE A 17 7.65 0.15 4.08
C ILE A 17 7.20 1.56 3.69
N LEU A 18 5.99 1.71 3.15
CA LEU A 18 5.42 3.00 2.78
C LEU A 18 5.25 3.92 3.99
N LEU A 19 4.80 3.40 5.13
CA LEU A 19 4.71 4.16 6.36
C LEU A 19 6.09 4.60 6.87
N ALA A 20 7.07 3.69 6.89
CA ALA A 20 8.43 4.02 7.32
C ALA A 20 9.04 5.13 6.46
N VAL A 21 8.95 5.00 5.13
CA VAL A 21 9.50 5.99 4.19
C VAL A 21 8.77 7.33 4.32
N SER A 22 7.44 7.31 4.34
CA SER A 22 6.65 8.55 4.42
C SER A 22 6.85 9.29 5.74
N PHE A 23 6.93 8.59 6.88
CA PHE A 23 7.16 9.23 8.17
C PHE A 23 8.58 9.79 8.31
N VAL A 24 9.57 9.17 7.66
CA VAL A 24 10.93 9.74 7.59
C VAL A 24 10.94 11.01 6.75
N LEU A 25 10.29 11.00 5.57
CA LEU A 25 10.26 12.15 4.66
C LEU A 25 9.43 13.32 5.22
N LEU A 26 8.30 13.01 5.87
CA LEU A 26 7.36 14.00 6.39
C LEU A 26 7.61 14.29 7.89
N LYS A 27 8.70 13.76 8.46
CA LYS A 27 9.11 13.98 9.85
C LYS A 27 8.97 15.44 10.34
N PRO A 28 9.41 16.48 9.61
CA PRO A 28 9.25 17.85 10.08
C PRO A 28 7.77 18.26 10.25
N ILE A 29 6.91 17.88 9.30
CA ILE A 29 5.47 18.17 9.35
C ILE A 29 4.81 17.42 10.51
N ILE A 30 5.19 16.15 10.68
CA ILE A 30 4.68 15.27 11.71
C ILE A 30 5.05 15.75 13.11
N ILE A 31 6.29 16.24 13.31
CA ILE A 31 6.75 16.76 14.61
C ILE A 31 6.12 18.12 14.94
N LEU A 32 5.75 18.90 13.93
CA LEU A 32 5.05 20.17 14.09
C LEU A 32 3.59 20.01 14.51
N ASP A 33 3.03 18.81 14.38
CA ASP A 33 1.64 18.49 14.74
C ASP A 33 1.57 17.71 16.06
N ASP A 34 1.31 18.42 17.17
CA ASP A 34 1.14 17.82 18.50
C ASP A 34 -0.12 16.94 18.63
N THR A 35 -1.07 17.03 17.70
CA THR A 35 -2.35 16.30 17.77
C THR A 35 -2.28 14.90 17.15
N GLY A 36 -1.27 14.65 16.31
CA GLY A 36 -1.13 13.40 15.55
C GLY A 36 -2.14 13.22 14.41
N ILE A 37 -2.98 14.22 14.12
CA ILE A 37 -3.98 14.17 13.05
C ILE A 37 -3.29 14.03 11.68
N SER A 38 -2.17 14.70 11.48
CA SER A 38 -1.37 14.62 10.25
C SER A 38 -0.91 13.19 9.95
N MET A 39 -0.45 12.44 10.96
CA MET A 39 -0.07 11.03 10.80
C MET A 39 -1.27 10.18 10.33
N LEU A 40 -2.46 10.40 10.89
CA LEU A 40 -3.67 9.68 10.50
C LEU A 40 -4.07 9.98 9.06
N VAL A 41 -4.06 11.26 8.66
CA VAL A 41 -4.40 11.68 7.30
C VAL A 41 -3.39 11.11 6.29
N ILE A 42 -2.08 11.22 6.57
CA ILE A 42 -1.03 10.67 5.71
C ILE A 42 -1.19 9.15 5.57
N SER A 43 -1.39 8.45 6.69
CA SER A 43 -1.55 6.99 6.69
C SER A 43 -2.78 6.56 5.88
N LEU A 44 -3.90 7.29 5.99
CA LEU A 44 -5.12 7.00 5.24
C LEU A 44 -4.91 7.18 3.73
N ILE A 45 -4.26 8.28 3.31
CA ILE A 45 -3.96 8.54 1.91
C ILE A 45 -3.04 7.45 1.35
N LEU A 46 -1.99 7.07 2.08
CA LEU A 46 -1.06 6.03 1.66
C LEU A 46 -1.74 4.66 1.55
N ALA A 47 -2.60 4.31 2.50
CA ALA A 47 -3.32 3.04 2.45
C ALA A 47 -4.22 2.95 1.20
N ILE A 48 -4.93 4.01 0.86
CA ILE A 48 -5.78 4.05 -0.36
C ILE A 48 -4.93 3.91 -1.62
N LEU A 49 -3.82 4.64 -1.71
CA LEU A 49 -2.90 4.56 -2.85
C LEU A 49 -2.27 3.17 -2.99
N ASP A 50 -1.83 2.58 -1.88
CA ASP A 50 -1.19 1.27 -1.87
C ASP A 50 -2.15 0.16 -2.33
N ILE A 51 -3.39 0.18 -1.83
CA ILE A 51 -4.44 -0.75 -2.26
C ILE A 51 -4.71 -0.60 -3.76
N TYR A 52 -4.86 0.64 -4.25
CA TYR A 52 -5.10 0.89 -5.66
C TYR A 52 -3.96 0.36 -6.55
N ILE A 53 -2.70 0.58 -6.16
CA ILE A 53 -1.53 0.06 -6.88
C ILE A 53 -1.53 -1.47 -6.87
N GLY A 54 -1.77 -2.09 -5.70
CA GLY A 54 -1.82 -3.54 -5.56
C GLY A 54 -2.86 -4.17 -6.47
N ILE A 55 -4.08 -3.63 -6.48
CA ILE A 55 -5.18 -4.06 -7.36
C ILE A 55 -4.77 -3.95 -8.83
N LYS A 56 -4.27 -2.78 -9.23
CA LYS A 56 -3.88 -2.52 -10.62
C LYS A 56 -2.74 -3.43 -11.08
N LEU A 57 -1.80 -3.74 -10.20
CA LEU A 57 -0.68 -4.64 -10.47
C LEU A 57 -1.17 -6.08 -10.61
N PHE A 58 -2.11 -6.49 -9.76
CA PHE A 58 -2.73 -7.82 -9.87
C PHE A 58 -3.44 -7.97 -11.22
N ASP A 59 -4.31 -7.03 -11.57
CA ASP A 59 -5.17 -7.13 -12.77
C ASP A 59 -4.36 -7.06 -14.07
N ASN A 60 -3.31 -6.23 -14.13
CA ASN A 60 -2.55 -6.03 -15.37
C ASN A 60 -1.40 -7.03 -15.56
N ILE A 61 -0.83 -7.57 -14.48
CA ILE A 61 0.39 -8.38 -14.55
C ILE A 61 0.13 -9.80 -14.07
N ILE A 62 -0.40 -9.96 -12.87
CA ILE A 62 -0.49 -11.26 -12.20
C ILE A 62 -1.61 -12.11 -12.79
N GLU A 63 -2.81 -11.53 -12.96
CA GLU A 63 -3.97 -12.24 -13.50
C GLU A 63 -3.73 -12.73 -14.94
N PRO A 64 -3.21 -11.91 -15.88
CA PRO A 64 -2.90 -12.36 -17.23
C PRO A 64 -1.80 -13.43 -17.27
N TRP A 65 -0.79 -13.32 -16.40
CA TRP A 65 0.27 -14.31 -16.29
C TRP A 65 -0.22 -15.66 -15.78
N LEU A 66 -1.09 -15.65 -14.75
CA LEU A 66 -1.76 -16.85 -14.24
C LEU A 66 -2.66 -17.50 -15.29
N LYS A 67 -3.43 -16.69 -16.03
CA LYS A 67 -4.29 -17.18 -17.11
C LYS A 67 -3.49 -17.83 -18.24
N LYS A 68 -2.32 -17.28 -18.61
CA LYS A 68 -1.41 -17.87 -19.60
C LYS A 68 -0.83 -19.20 -19.16
N ARG A 69 -0.49 -19.38 -17.88
CA ARG A 69 0.06 -20.64 -17.34
C ARG A 69 -0.96 -21.77 -17.17
N LYS A 70 -2.25 -21.44 -17.09
CA LYS A 70 -3.33 -22.43 -16.98
C LYS A 70 -3.79 -23.00 -18.33
N ARG A 71 -3.32 -22.43 -19.44
CA ARG A 71 -3.60 -22.87 -20.81
C ARG A 71 -2.46 -23.74 -21.32
#